data_AF-V9EVB9-F1
#
_entry.id   AF-V9EVB9-F1
#
_cell.length_a   1.000
_cell.length_b   1.000
_cell.length_c   1.000
_cell.angle_alpha   90.00
_cell.angle_beta   90.00
_cell.angle_gamma   90.00
#
_symmetry.space_group_name_H-M   'P 1'
#
loop_
_entity.id
_entity.type
_entity.pdbx_description
1 polymer ?
#
loop_
_entity_poly.entity_id
_entity_poly.type
_entity_poly.pdbx_seq_one_letter_code
_entity_poly.pdbx_strand_id
1 'polypeptide(L)'
;MSTHSTTMLLITIGMIIAALAEATGHVDLYQDAYFKHKIVTVRNVQTDTCYNLACPASDNVVTSAKWSGLPESNGAFKGRSALIMFYTERDCSSDYTAWPVNTQSRDDLYFPENFCLDGINDAISSFLVASEAILKGYKKVCNEAGALDNSTALDYDTGSEGSSTVTNSTVEYP
;
A
#
# COMPACT_ATOMS: atom_id res chain seq x y z
N MET A 1 -4.77 67.10 28.05
CA MET A 1 -4.16 66.54 26.83
C MET A 1 -3.01 65.65 27.31
N SER A 2 -3.22 64.34 27.37
CA SER A 2 -2.84 63.36 26.33
C SER A 2 -1.31 63.31 26.16
N THR A 3 -0.59 62.20 26.30
CA THR A 3 -0.87 60.83 25.85
C THR A 3 -0.04 59.81 26.66
N HIS A 4 -0.64 58.66 26.98
CA HIS A 4 0.10 57.45 27.33
C HIS A 4 0.72 56.87 26.06
N SER A 5 2.05 56.74 25.99
CA SER A 5 2.72 56.07 24.88
C SER A 5 2.87 54.59 25.22
N THR A 6 1.97 53.80 24.65
CA THR A 6 1.86 52.35 24.77
C THR A 6 3.06 51.62 24.20
N THR A 7 3.61 50.73 25.01
CA THR A 7 4.60 49.69 24.70
C THR A 7 4.16 48.86 23.48
N MET A 8 5.00 48.80 22.44
CA MET A 8 4.81 47.88 21.31
C MET A 8 5.86 46.77 21.40
N LEU A 9 5.49 45.67 22.04
CA LEU A 9 6.27 44.44 22.09
C LEU A 9 5.99 43.64 20.80
N LEU A 10 6.94 43.66 19.86
CA LEU A 10 6.88 42.82 18.65
C LEU A 10 7.30 41.39 19.01
N ILE A 11 6.33 40.54 19.31
CA ILE A 11 6.54 39.09 19.36
C ILE A 11 6.47 38.58 17.91
N THR A 12 7.62 38.42 17.26
CA THR A 12 7.70 37.68 16.00
C THR A 12 7.47 36.20 16.28
N ILE A 13 6.25 35.73 16.05
CA ILE A 13 5.91 34.31 16.06
C ILE A 13 6.59 33.69 14.84
N GLY A 14 7.67 32.94 15.06
CA GLY A 14 8.29 32.12 14.03
C GLY A 14 7.31 31.05 13.59
N MET A 15 6.78 31.15 12.37
CA MET A 15 6.10 30.03 11.73
C MET A 15 7.14 28.96 11.42
N ILE A 16 7.24 27.97 12.31
CA ILE A 16 7.89 26.70 12.00
C ILE A 16 6.99 26.05 10.95
N ILE A 17 7.37 26.15 9.67
CA ILE A 17 6.79 25.30 8.63
C ILE A 17 7.31 23.90 8.95
N ALA A 18 6.54 23.13 9.73
CA ALA A 18 6.72 21.70 9.76
C ALA A 18 6.42 21.23 8.33
N ALA A 19 7.47 20.95 7.56
CA ALA A 19 7.33 20.14 6.37
C ALA A 19 6.76 18.80 6.85
N LEU A 20 5.45 18.64 6.75
CA LEU A 20 4.81 17.35 6.88
C LEU A 20 5.40 16.56 5.72
N ALA A 21 6.41 15.73 6.00
CA ALA A 21 6.70 14.61 5.12
C ALA A 21 5.35 13.89 5.00
N GLU A 22 4.71 13.98 3.83
CA GLU A 22 3.52 13.19 3.59
C GLU A 22 3.94 11.75 3.86
N ALA A 23 3.43 11.19 4.96
CA ALA A 23 3.68 9.80 5.27
C ALA A 23 3.08 9.03 4.11
N THR A 24 3.95 8.58 3.20
CA THR A 24 3.52 7.83 2.04
C THR A 24 2.93 6.54 2.58
N GLY A 25 1.61 6.39 2.44
CA GLY A 25 0.83 5.39 3.16
C GLY A 25 1.33 3.96 2.97
N HIS A 26 0.91 3.08 3.86
CA HIS A 26 1.35 1.69 3.87
C HIS A 26 0.19 0.72 4.01
N VAL A 27 0.44 -0.52 3.56
CA VAL A 27 -0.45 -1.66 3.73
C VAL A 27 0.32 -2.75 4.45
N ASP A 28 -0.21 -3.21 5.58
CA ASP A 28 0.24 -4.38 6.31
C ASP A 28 -0.59 -5.60 5.89
N LEU A 29 0.09 -6.69 5.54
CA LEU A 29 -0.53 -7.98 5.19
C LEU A 29 -0.17 -9.03 6.24
N TYR A 30 -1.14 -9.87 6.58
CA TYR A 30 -1.07 -10.81 7.70
C TYR A 30 -1.47 -12.21 7.26
N GLN A 31 -0.75 -13.21 7.76
CA GLN A 31 -1.00 -14.62 7.44
C GLN A 31 -2.25 -15.16 8.13
N ASP A 32 -2.61 -14.59 9.29
CA ASP A 32 -3.73 -15.06 10.09
C ASP A 32 -4.83 -14.00 10.20
N ALA A 33 -6.03 -14.48 10.52
CA ALA A 33 -7.15 -13.62 10.86
C ALA A 33 -6.86 -12.76 12.10
N TYR A 34 -7.57 -11.64 12.19
CA TYR A 34 -7.47 -10.64 13.24
C TYR A 34 -6.07 -10.06 13.38
N PHE A 35 -5.39 -9.86 12.25
CA PHE A 35 -4.13 -9.13 12.13
C PHE A 35 -2.97 -9.79 12.89
N LYS A 36 -2.91 -11.12 12.86
CA LYS A 36 -1.85 -11.92 13.49
C LYS A 36 -0.84 -12.38 12.45
N HIS A 37 0.40 -12.59 12.88
CA HIS A 37 1.51 -13.00 12.00
C HIS A 37 1.66 -12.09 10.77
N LYS A 38 2.11 -10.85 11.01
CA LYS A 38 2.41 -9.90 9.94
C LYS A 38 3.46 -10.52 9.01
N ILE A 39 3.16 -10.58 7.72
CA ILE A 39 4.04 -11.09 6.68
C ILE A 39 4.89 -9.96 6.11
N VAL A 40 4.25 -8.87 5.69
CA VAL A 40 4.91 -7.77 4.99
C VAL A 40 4.21 -6.44 5.27
N THR A 41 5.01 -5.37 5.34
CA THR A 41 4.53 -3.99 5.24
C THR A 41 4.95 -3.42 3.90
N VAL A 42 4.00 -3.16 3.01
CA VAL A 42 4.24 -2.44 1.77
C VAL A 42 4.19 -0.95 2.07
N ARG A 43 5.36 -0.30 2.08
CA ARG A 43 5.50 1.13 2.33
C ARG A 43 5.40 1.93 1.05
N ASN A 44 5.10 3.22 1.19
CA ASN A 44 5.10 4.19 0.11
C ASN A 44 4.16 3.77 -1.03
N VAL A 45 2.95 3.35 -0.65
CA VAL A 45 1.94 2.86 -1.58
C VAL A 45 1.48 4.01 -2.47
N GLN A 46 1.66 3.82 -3.78
CA GLN A 46 1.22 4.73 -4.82
C GLN A 46 -0.16 4.30 -5.31
N THR A 47 -1.03 5.25 -5.57
CA THR A 47 -2.34 4.95 -6.12
C THR A 47 -2.23 4.46 -7.56
N ASP A 48 -3.20 3.64 -7.94
CA ASP A 48 -3.34 3.03 -9.25
C ASP A 48 -2.09 2.25 -9.72
N THR A 49 -1.22 1.85 -8.78
CA THR A 49 -0.13 0.91 -9.03
C THR A 49 -0.54 -0.45 -8.48
N CYS A 50 -0.40 -1.50 -9.29
CA CYS A 50 -0.66 -2.86 -8.85
C CYS A 50 0.56 -3.42 -8.11
N TYR A 51 0.33 -4.00 -6.94
CA TYR A 51 1.36 -4.61 -6.11
C TYR A 51 1.20 -6.13 -6.15
N ASN A 52 2.10 -6.80 -6.87
CA ASN A 52 2.14 -8.25 -7.02
C ASN A 52 2.84 -8.91 -5.84
N LEU A 53 2.12 -9.75 -5.09
CA LEU A 53 2.68 -10.61 -4.05
C LEU A 53 3.33 -11.80 -4.76
N ALA A 54 4.63 -11.70 -5.04
CA ALA A 54 5.30 -12.60 -5.98
C ALA A 54 6.35 -13.50 -5.31
N CYS A 55 6.28 -13.61 -3.98
CA CYS A 55 7.16 -14.45 -3.18
C CYS A 55 6.33 -15.46 -2.39
N PRO A 56 6.80 -16.72 -2.21
CA PRO A 56 6.05 -17.77 -1.51
C PRO A 56 5.62 -17.39 -0.09
N ALA A 57 6.38 -16.52 0.59
CA ALA A 57 6.06 -16.05 1.93
C ALA A 57 4.85 -15.09 1.98
N SER A 58 4.42 -14.52 0.85
CA SER A 58 3.34 -13.52 0.78
C SER A 58 2.24 -13.82 -0.23
N ASP A 59 2.54 -14.65 -1.23
CA ASP A 59 1.60 -15.05 -2.28
C ASP A 59 0.66 -16.15 -1.76
N ASN A 60 -0.65 -15.99 -1.94
CA ASN A 60 -1.67 -16.98 -1.56
C ASN A 60 -1.63 -17.41 -0.07
N VAL A 61 -1.26 -16.48 0.82
CA VAL A 61 -1.19 -16.75 2.27
C VAL A 61 -1.80 -15.62 3.12
N VAL A 62 -2.36 -14.59 2.49
CA VAL A 62 -2.90 -13.43 3.21
C VAL A 62 -4.32 -13.72 3.68
N THR A 63 -4.58 -13.54 4.97
CA THR A 63 -5.89 -13.74 5.62
C THR A 63 -6.46 -12.46 6.24
N SER A 64 -5.64 -11.45 6.51
CA SER A 64 -6.14 -10.13 6.92
C SER A 64 -5.20 -8.99 6.50
N ALA A 65 -5.72 -7.77 6.45
CA ALA A 65 -4.94 -6.59 6.04
C ALA A 65 -5.32 -5.33 6.81
N LYS A 66 -4.34 -4.44 7.01
CA LYS A 66 -4.53 -3.08 7.55
C LYS A 66 -3.79 -2.06 6.71
N TRP A 67 -4.24 -0.82 6.75
CA TRP A 67 -3.53 0.27 6.09
C TRP A 67 -3.66 1.57 6.88
N SER A 68 -2.72 2.48 6.62
CA SER A 68 -2.73 3.81 7.22
C SER A 68 -1.93 4.79 6.36
N GLY A 69 -2.34 6.06 6.39
CA GLY A 69 -1.72 7.14 5.62
C GLY A 69 -1.96 7.05 4.11
N LEU A 70 -2.88 6.18 3.66
CA LEU A 70 -3.27 6.12 2.26
C LEU A 70 -4.15 7.32 1.90
N PRO A 71 -4.09 7.83 0.66
CA PRO A 71 -4.96 8.93 0.22
C PRO A 71 -6.42 8.47 0.19
N GLU A 72 -7.27 9.11 0.98
CA GLU A 72 -8.67 8.70 1.15
C GLU A 72 -9.60 9.18 0.06
N SER A 73 -9.21 10.21 -0.71
CA SER A 73 -10.04 10.80 -1.75
C SER A 73 -9.19 11.33 -2.90
N ASN A 74 -9.80 11.35 -4.08
CA ASN A 74 -9.21 11.78 -5.34
C ASN A 74 -10.34 11.93 -6.39
N GLY A 75 -9.99 12.48 -7.54
CA GLY A 75 -10.97 13.00 -8.51
C GLY A 75 -11.95 11.97 -9.08
N ALA A 76 -11.56 10.70 -9.28
CA ALA A 76 -12.42 9.77 -10.03
C ALA A 76 -13.61 9.23 -9.22
N PHE A 77 -13.49 9.17 -7.89
CA PHE A 77 -14.58 8.68 -7.03
C PHE A 77 -15.62 9.75 -6.66
N LYS A 78 -15.56 10.95 -7.27
CA LYS A 78 -16.55 12.04 -7.14
C LYS A 78 -16.92 12.34 -5.67
N GLY A 79 -15.91 12.49 -4.81
CA GLY A 79 -16.09 12.76 -3.38
C GLY A 79 -16.40 11.54 -2.51
N ARG A 80 -16.41 10.32 -3.09
CA ARG A 80 -16.37 9.07 -2.33
C ARG A 80 -14.92 8.69 -2.00
N SER A 81 -14.77 7.77 -1.07
CA SER A 81 -13.44 7.30 -0.70
C SER A 81 -12.78 6.54 -1.85
N ALA A 82 -11.46 6.69 -1.97
CA ALA A 82 -10.61 5.76 -2.70
C ALA A 82 -10.87 4.32 -2.22
N LEU A 83 -10.57 3.35 -3.07
CA LEU A 83 -10.75 1.93 -2.74
C LEU A 83 -9.41 1.23 -2.69
N ILE A 84 -9.22 0.35 -1.71
CA ILE A 84 -8.19 -0.68 -1.78
C ILE A 84 -8.85 -1.97 -2.26
N MET A 85 -8.29 -2.55 -3.31
CA MET A 85 -8.80 -3.72 -4.02
C MET A 85 -7.81 -4.87 -3.87
N PHE A 86 -8.30 -6.05 -3.52
CA PHE A 86 -7.53 -7.29 -3.42
C PHE A 86 -7.97 -8.26 -4.50
N TYR A 87 -6.99 -8.85 -5.18
CA TYR A 87 -7.17 -9.72 -6.34
C TYR A 87 -6.59 -11.09 -6.05
N THR A 88 -7.24 -12.13 -6.59
CA THR A 88 -6.76 -13.51 -6.47
C THR A 88 -5.75 -13.88 -7.55
N GLU A 89 -5.61 -13.07 -8.59
CA GLU A 89 -4.56 -13.19 -9.59
C GLU A 89 -3.53 -12.05 -9.46
N ARG A 90 -2.39 -12.23 -10.13
CA ARG A 90 -1.39 -11.17 -10.28
C ARG A 90 -1.87 -10.13 -11.29
N ASP A 91 -1.12 -9.04 -11.39
CA ASP A 91 -1.33 -7.95 -12.34
C ASP A 91 -2.70 -7.28 -12.22
N CYS A 92 -3.39 -7.49 -11.09
CA CYS A 92 -4.71 -6.94 -10.81
C CYS A 92 -5.73 -7.27 -11.94
N SER A 93 -5.63 -8.48 -12.51
CA SER A 93 -6.38 -8.93 -13.69
C SER A 93 -7.73 -9.59 -13.40
N SER A 94 -7.91 -10.14 -12.19
CA SER A 94 -9.12 -10.89 -11.81
C SER A 94 -10.24 -9.98 -11.30
N ASP A 95 -11.38 -10.59 -10.98
CA ASP A 95 -12.34 -9.97 -10.06
C ASP A 95 -11.65 -9.64 -8.72
N TYR A 96 -12.16 -8.61 -8.05
CA TYR A 96 -11.59 -8.09 -6.81
C TYR A 96 -12.64 -7.97 -5.72
N THR A 97 -12.17 -8.03 -4.47
CA THR A 97 -12.92 -7.54 -3.31
C THR A 97 -12.32 -6.23 -2.83
N ALA A 98 -13.17 -5.25 -2.50
CA ALA A 98 -12.73 -3.88 -2.22
C ALA A 98 -13.23 -3.36 -0.89
N TRP A 99 -12.38 -2.55 -0.24
CA TRP A 99 -12.71 -1.80 0.97
C TRP A 99 -12.47 -0.30 0.76
N PRO A 100 -13.24 0.58 1.42
CA PRO A 100 -12.97 2.01 1.42
C PRO A 100 -11.65 2.33 2.12
N VAL A 101 -10.79 3.15 1.53
CA VAL A 101 -9.51 3.53 2.15
C VAL A 101 -9.74 4.34 3.43
N ASN A 102 -10.77 5.20 3.45
CA ASN A 102 -11.15 5.98 4.64
C ASN A 102 -11.60 5.15 5.85
N THR A 103 -11.67 3.83 5.73
CA THR A 103 -11.73 2.92 6.87
C THR A 103 -10.65 3.24 7.90
N GLN A 104 -9.47 3.71 7.48
CA GLN A 104 -8.37 4.08 8.39
C GLN A 104 -8.63 5.34 9.25
N SER A 105 -9.63 6.17 8.91
CA SER A 105 -9.96 7.42 9.60
C SER A 105 -11.33 7.41 10.28
N ARG A 106 -12.08 6.33 10.14
CA ARG A 106 -13.38 6.16 10.80
C ARG A 106 -13.22 5.58 12.21
N ASP A 107 -14.07 6.01 13.13
CA ASP A 107 -14.06 5.52 14.52
C ASP A 107 -14.34 4.01 14.64
N ASP A 108 -15.00 3.42 13.64
CA ASP A 108 -15.38 2.01 13.58
C ASP A 108 -14.42 1.14 12.74
N LEU A 109 -13.19 1.64 12.42
CA LEU A 109 -12.06 0.96 11.75
C LEU A 109 -12.37 -0.46 11.21
N TYR A 110 -13.14 -0.53 10.12
CA TYR A 110 -13.62 -1.78 9.51
C TYR A 110 -12.61 -2.38 8.51
N PHE A 111 -11.41 -2.68 8.98
CA PHE A 111 -10.41 -3.39 8.17
C PHE A 111 -10.84 -4.84 7.93
N PRO A 112 -10.42 -5.48 6.81
CA PRO A 112 -10.66 -6.90 6.59
C PRO A 112 -9.88 -7.74 7.60
N GLU A 113 -10.54 -8.09 8.70
CA GLU A 113 -9.96 -8.90 9.77
C GLU A 113 -9.95 -10.40 9.43
N ASN A 114 -10.74 -10.85 8.46
CA ASN A 114 -10.79 -12.25 8.07
C ASN A 114 -11.33 -12.43 6.65
N PHE A 115 -10.44 -12.54 5.68
CA PHE A 115 -10.77 -12.76 4.27
C PHE A 115 -11.51 -14.08 3.98
N CYS A 116 -11.57 -15.01 4.96
CA CYS A 116 -12.40 -16.22 4.83
C CYS A 116 -13.90 -15.88 4.74
N LEU A 117 -14.34 -14.80 5.40
CA LEU A 117 -15.72 -14.33 5.33
C LEU A 117 -16.08 -13.77 3.94
N ASP A 118 -15.07 -13.34 3.19
CA ASP A 118 -15.19 -12.77 1.85
C ASP A 118 -14.90 -13.80 0.73
N GLY A 119 -14.50 -15.02 1.09
CA GLY A 119 -14.21 -16.10 0.13
C GLY A 119 -12.87 -15.98 -0.60
N ILE A 120 -11.95 -15.11 -0.15
CA ILE A 120 -10.64 -14.86 -0.77
C ILE A 120 -9.44 -15.21 0.14
N ASN A 121 -9.69 -15.98 1.19
CA ASN A 121 -8.64 -16.45 2.12
C ASN A 121 -7.57 -17.28 1.40
N ASP A 122 -6.30 -17.02 1.70
CA ASP A 122 -5.14 -17.73 1.13
C ASP A 122 -5.14 -17.74 -0.41
N ALA A 123 -5.78 -16.75 -1.04
CA ALA A 123 -5.90 -16.65 -2.49
C ALA A 123 -5.38 -15.32 -3.04
N ILE A 124 -5.07 -14.36 -2.18
CA ILE A 124 -4.65 -13.02 -2.60
C ILE A 124 -3.26 -13.09 -3.22
N SER A 125 -3.16 -12.61 -4.46
CA SER A 125 -1.92 -12.56 -5.25
C SER A 125 -1.52 -11.12 -5.62
N SER A 126 -2.43 -10.15 -5.56
CA SER A 126 -2.09 -8.74 -5.77
C SER A 126 -3.09 -7.78 -5.12
N PHE A 127 -2.70 -6.52 -4.95
CA PHE A 127 -3.59 -5.45 -4.50
C PHE A 127 -3.32 -4.12 -5.21
N LEU A 128 -4.31 -3.23 -5.20
CA LEU A 128 -4.23 -1.89 -5.78
C LEU A 128 -5.04 -0.90 -4.95
N VAL A 129 -4.50 0.32 -4.76
CA VAL A 129 -5.25 1.43 -4.18
C VAL A 129 -5.76 2.31 -5.33
N ALA A 130 -7.03 2.17 -5.67
CA ALA A 130 -7.66 2.87 -6.79
C ALA A 130 -7.99 4.31 -6.40
N SER A 131 -7.51 5.22 -7.22
CA SER A 131 -7.72 6.67 -7.11
C SER A 131 -8.35 7.25 -8.36
N GLU A 132 -7.77 6.93 -9.50
CA GLU A 132 -8.30 7.32 -10.81
C GLU A 132 -8.91 6.13 -11.54
N ALA A 133 -8.72 4.92 -11.00
CA ALA A 133 -9.10 3.65 -11.63
C ALA A 133 -8.43 3.46 -13.01
N ILE A 134 -7.24 4.03 -13.18
CA ILE A 134 -6.39 3.88 -14.37
C ILE A 134 -5.07 3.29 -13.92
N LEU A 135 -4.80 2.04 -14.28
CA LEU A 135 -3.57 1.35 -13.90
C LEU A 135 -2.33 2.06 -14.46
N LYS A 136 -1.41 2.45 -13.56
CA LYS A 136 -0.20 3.25 -13.84
C LYS A 136 1.09 2.41 -13.89
N GLY A 137 1.05 1.19 -13.39
CA GLY A 137 2.19 0.27 -13.41
C GLY A 137 2.08 -0.85 -12.39
N TYR A 138 3.17 -1.61 -12.29
CA TYR A 138 3.27 -2.80 -11.45
C TYR A 138 4.49 -2.71 -10.54
N LYS A 139 4.38 -3.29 -9.34
CA LYS A 139 5.46 -3.42 -8.36
C LYS A 139 5.46 -4.82 -7.79
N LYS A 140 6.62 -5.43 -7.71
CA LYS A 140 6.80 -6.72 -7.02
C LYS A 140 6.96 -6.48 -5.51
N VAL A 141 6.23 -7.23 -4.69
CA VAL A 141 6.34 -7.25 -3.23
C VAL A 141 6.94 -8.57 -2.81
N CYS A 142 8.11 -8.49 -2.16
CA CYS A 142 8.91 -9.65 -1.80
C CYS A 142 9.76 -9.35 -0.56
N ASN A 143 9.13 -9.20 0.61
CA ASN A 143 9.86 -9.01 1.85
C ASN A 143 9.22 -9.86 2.95
N GLU A 144 10.02 -10.69 3.61
CA GLU A 144 9.62 -11.41 4.83
C GLU A 144 9.65 -10.43 6.02
N ALA A 145 8.75 -10.61 6.99
CA ALA A 145 8.76 -9.83 8.23
C ALA A 145 10.10 -10.05 8.96
N GLY A 146 11.00 -9.06 8.87
CA GLY A 146 12.34 -9.11 9.44
C GLY A 146 13.41 -8.40 8.59
N ALA A 147 13.20 -8.26 7.29
CA ALA A 147 14.07 -7.48 6.41
C ALA A 147 13.63 -6.01 6.36
N LEU A 148 13.85 -5.29 7.47
CA LEU A 148 13.84 -3.84 7.47
C LEU A 148 15.18 -3.35 6.89
N ASP A 149 15.24 -3.12 5.58
CA ASP A 149 16.13 -2.10 5.04
C ASP A 149 15.29 -1.02 4.34
N ASN A 150 15.61 0.21 4.71
CA ASN A 150 15.08 1.48 4.25
C ASN A 150 15.56 1.81 2.81
N SER A 151 15.78 0.83 1.96
CA SER A 151 16.17 1.04 0.56
C SER A 151 15.86 -0.19 -0.29
N THR A 152 15.09 0.04 -1.36
CA THR A 152 15.06 -0.78 -2.58
C THR A 152 14.63 -2.25 -2.46
N ALA A 153 13.33 -2.48 -2.64
CA ALA A 153 12.86 -3.58 -3.49
C ALA A 153 11.62 -3.10 -4.27
N LEU A 154 11.81 -2.03 -5.04
CA LEU A 154 10.87 -1.61 -6.08
C LEU A 154 11.52 -1.97 -7.41
N ASP A 155 11.46 -3.25 -7.76
CA ASP A 155 11.77 -3.65 -9.13
C ASP A 155 10.59 -3.18 -9.99
N TYR A 156 10.82 -2.12 -10.75
CA TYR A 156 9.87 -1.65 -11.76
C TYR A 156 10.05 -2.55 -12.98
N ASP A 157 9.28 -3.62 -13.05
CA ASP A 157 9.16 -4.37 -14.29
C ASP A 157 8.23 -3.62 -15.24
N THR A 158 8.80 -2.76 -16.08
CA THR A 158 8.13 -2.27 -17.27
C THR A 158 8.08 -3.42 -18.27
N GLY A 159 7.01 -4.22 -18.21
CA GLY A 159 6.75 -5.28 -19.17
C GLY A 159 6.78 -4.75 -20.60
N SER A 160 7.88 -5.02 -21.30
CA SER A 160 7.95 -5.02 -22.76
C SER A 160 8.12 -6.47 -23.17
N GLU A 161 7.17 -6.97 -23.95
CA GLU A 161 7.14 -8.31 -24.53
C GLU A 161 8.50 -8.65 -25.18
N GLY A 162 9.06 -9.80 -24.81
CA GLY A 162 10.37 -10.25 -25.27
C GLY A 162 10.48 -11.77 -25.22
N SER A 163 10.00 -12.40 -26.28
CA SER A 163 10.16 -13.79 -26.73
C SER A 163 11.16 -14.69 -25.98
N SER A 164 10.65 -15.83 -25.56
CA SER A 164 11.33 -17.02 -25.04
C SER A 164 12.63 -17.39 -25.77
N THR A 165 13.68 -17.71 -25.01
CA THR A 165 14.45 -18.96 -25.17
C THR A 165 15.10 -19.34 -23.84
N VAL A 166 14.63 -20.42 -23.23
CA VAL A 166 15.30 -21.11 -22.11
C VAL A 166 16.25 -22.14 -22.74
N THR A 167 17.55 -21.97 -22.57
CA THR A 167 18.52 -23.06 -22.73
C THR A 167 19.00 -23.47 -21.33
N ASN A 168 18.58 -24.67 -20.92
CA ASN A 168 19.03 -25.32 -19.70
C ASN A 168 20.05 -26.41 -20.06
N SER A 169 21.20 -26.46 -19.39
CA SER A 169 21.98 -27.69 -19.07
C SER A 169 23.20 -27.28 -18.23
N THR A 170 23.15 -27.48 -16.90
CA THR A 170 23.72 -28.59 -16.12
C THR A 170 25.23 -28.42 -15.84
N VAL A 171 25.55 -28.12 -14.57
CA VAL A 171 26.92 -28.15 -14.02
C VAL A 171 27.13 -29.49 -13.33
N GLU A 172 28.13 -30.24 -13.78
CA GLU A 172 28.64 -31.45 -13.13
C GLU A 172 29.89 -31.06 -12.32
N TYR A 173 29.97 -31.48 -11.07
CA TYR A 173 31.12 -31.24 -10.17
C TYR A 173 31.90 -32.56 -9.95
N PRO A 174 33.21 -32.48 -9.67
CA PRO A 174 34.21 -33.53 -9.93
C PRO A 174 34.12 -34.78 -9.05
#